data_AF-A0A0S2K7M9-F1
#
_entry.id   AF-A0A0S2K7M9-F1
#
_cell.length_a   1.000
_cell.length_b   1.000
_cell.length_c   1.000
_cell.angle_alpha   90.00
_cell.angle_beta   90.00
_cell.angle_gamma   90.00
#
_symmetry.space_group_name_H-M   'P 1'
#
loop_
_entity.id
_entity.type
_entity.pdbx_description
1 polymer ?
#
loop_
_entity_poly.entity_id
_entity_poly.type
_entity_poly.pdbx_seq_one_letter_code
_entity_poly.pdbx_strand_id
1 'polypeptide(L)'
;MDMRYDQDSPQSRTLMAKYLKLILFSDEVMRNRVRRAPKPQDNAYIQEVLSALKANPEKIEILARNCDEYKQQMHLKRGFLRAIERLEWVIHASKDIEQFEKSILADDYIGEVIRRYPLLFKGIKS
;
A
#
# COMPACT_ATOMS: atom_id res chain seq x y z
N MET A 1 -21.43 -7.47 9.33
CA MET A 1 -21.51 -6.42 8.29
C MET A 1 -20.34 -6.64 7.35
N ASP A 2 -20.61 -7.27 6.23
CA ASP A 2 -19.61 -7.65 5.22
C ASP A 2 -19.44 -6.42 4.29
N MET A 3 -18.39 -5.61 4.49
CA MET A 3 -18.07 -4.46 3.62
C MET A 3 -17.43 -4.96 2.32
N ARG A 4 -18.19 -5.67 1.51
CA ARG A 4 -17.86 -5.85 0.11
C ARG A 4 -18.08 -4.51 -0.57
N TYR A 5 -16.99 -3.81 -0.91
CA TYR A 5 -17.06 -2.58 -1.68
C TYR A 5 -17.74 -2.88 -3.02
N ASP A 6 -18.97 -2.38 -3.18
CA ASP A 6 -19.71 -2.42 -4.43
C ASP A 6 -18.94 -1.59 -5.47
N GLN A 7 -18.39 -2.27 -6.48
CA GLN A 7 -17.54 -1.65 -7.51
C GLN A 7 -18.30 -0.65 -8.38
N ASP A 8 -19.64 -0.70 -8.40
CA ASP A 8 -20.47 0.17 -9.25
C ASP A 8 -21.06 1.38 -8.52
N SER A 9 -20.81 1.50 -7.20
CA SER A 9 -21.22 2.68 -6.44
C SER A 9 -20.57 3.96 -6.99
N PRO A 10 -21.30 5.09 -7.08
CA PRO A 10 -20.75 6.40 -7.46
C PRO A 10 -19.53 6.81 -6.61
N GLN A 11 -19.49 6.39 -5.35
CA GLN A 11 -18.36 6.63 -4.44
C GLN A 11 -17.12 5.81 -4.84
N SER A 12 -17.30 4.54 -5.19
CA SER A 12 -16.24 3.66 -5.73
C SER A 12 -15.69 4.21 -7.04
N ARG A 13 -16.55 4.66 -7.96
CA ARG A 13 -16.14 5.30 -9.23
C ARG A 13 -15.34 6.59 -9.02
N THR A 14 -15.77 7.42 -8.06
CA THR A 14 -15.06 8.65 -7.69
C THR A 14 -13.70 8.35 -7.07
N LEU A 15 -13.62 7.31 -6.23
CA LEU A 15 -12.37 6.84 -5.64
C LEU A 15 -11.42 6.31 -6.73
N MET A 16 -11.92 5.46 -7.63
CA MET A 16 -11.16 4.91 -8.76
C MET A 16 -10.68 5.99 -9.73
N ALA A 17 -11.49 7.00 -10.03
CA ALA A 17 -11.09 8.15 -10.83
C ALA A 17 -10.00 8.99 -10.13
N LYS A 18 -10.09 9.14 -8.80
CA LYS A 18 -9.05 9.80 -7.99
C LYS A 18 -7.75 9.01 -8.02
N TYR A 19 -7.82 7.67 -7.92
CA TYR A 19 -6.66 6.77 -8.04
C TYR A 19 -6.03 6.79 -9.43
N LEU A 20 -6.82 6.70 -10.50
CA LEU A 20 -6.35 6.80 -11.89
C LEU A 20 -5.63 8.13 -12.15
N LYS A 21 -6.21 9.24 -11.68
CA LYS A 21 -5.58 10.57 -11.80
C LYS A 21 -4.29 10.66 -10.99
N LEU A 22 -4.22 10.03 -9.81
CA LEU A 22 -3.01 9.99 -8.98
C LEU A 22 -1.90 9.13 -9.61
N ILE A 23 -2.25 8.05 -10.31
CA ILE A 23 -1.31 7.19 -11.05
C ILE A 23 -0.70 7.98 -12.20
N LEU A 24 -1.55 8.50 -13.11
CA LEU A 24 -1.09 9.27 -14.28
C LEU A 24 -0.27 10.50 -13.89
N PHE A 25 -0.71 11.26 -12.88
CA PHE A 25 0.00 12.45 -12.41
C PHE A 25 1.31 12.11 -11.68
N SER A 26 1.42 10.92 -11.09
CA SER A 26 2.66 10.52 -10.42
C SER A 26 3.67 9.96 -11.41
N ASP A 27 3.28 9.15 -12.40
CA ASP A 27 4.20 8.69 -13.45
C ASP A 27 4.91 9.86 -14.16
N GLU A 28 4.20 10.97 -14.40
CA GLU A 28 4.73 12.17 -15.04
C GLU A 28 5.72 12.94 -14.13
N VAL A 29 5.44 13.04 -12.83
CA VAL A 29 6.30 13.73 -11.85
C VAL A 29 7.50 12.86 -11.39
N MET A 30 7.45 11.53 -11.58
CA MET A 30 8.42 10.57 -11.04
C MET A 30 9.66 10.32 -11.90
N ARG A 31 9.71 10.76 -13.15
CA ARG A 31 10.92 10.63 -13.99
C ARG A 31 12.11 11.46 -13.49
N ASN A 32 11.94 12.36 -12.53
CA ASN A 32 12.93 13.40 -12.21
C ASN A 32 13.36 13.49 -10.73
N ARG A 33 13.32 12.40 -9.95
CA ARG A 33 13.81 12.41 -8.55
C ARG A 33 14.92 11.40 -8.31
N VAL A 34 16.00 11.87 -7.68
CA VAL A 34 17.12 11.04 -7.21
C VAL A 34 16.60 9.99 -6.23
N ARG A 35 16.65 8.71 -6.63
CA ARG A 35 16.26 7.56 -5.79
C ARG A 35 17.29 7.39 -4.68
N ARG A 36 16.86 7.41 -3.42
CA ARG A 36 17.73 7.07 -2.28
C ARG A 36 17.63 5.56 -2.09
N ALA A 37 18.75 4.85 -2.19
CA ALA A 37 18.76 3.40 -2.02
C ALA A 37 18.15 3.00 -0.65
N PRO A 38 17.25 2.01 -0.61
CA PRO A 38 16.67 1.51 0.64
C PRO A 38 17.75 0.88 1.54
N LYS A 39 17.60 0.99 2.87
CA LYS A 39 18.55 0.38 3.81
C LYS A 39 18.32 -1.14 3.88
N PRO A 40 19.39 -1.97 3.98
CA PRO A 40 19.26 -3.43 3.99
C PRO A 40 18.35 -4.00 5.10
N GLN A 41 18.32 -3.35 6.28
CA GLN A 41 17.54 -3.78 7.44
C GLN A 41 16.03 -3.68 7.23
N ASP A 42 15.57 -2.76 6.37
CA ASP A 42 14.15 -2.59 6.06
C ASP A 42 13.61 -3.78 5.23
N ASN A 43 14.47 -4.43 4.43
CA ASN A 43 14.07 -5.58 3.62
C ASN A 43 13.79 -6.83 4.46
N ALA A 44 14.53 -7.09 5.53
CA ALA A 44 14.32 -8.28 6.37
C ALA A 44 12.94 -8.29 7.03
N TYR A 45 12.54 -7.14 7.62
CA TYR A 45 11.21 -6.98 8.20
C TYR A 45 10.09 -7.18 7.18
N ILE A 46 10.25 -6.61 5.98
CA ILE A 46 9.25 -6.76 4.91
C ILE A 46 9.11 -8.23 4.48
N GLN A 47 10.22 -8.97 4.36
CA GLN A 47 10.18 -10.41 4.02
C GLN A 47 9.43 -11.24 5.09
N GLU A 48 9.63 -10.96 6.37
CA GLU A 48 8.91 -11.63 7.46
C GLU A 48 7.40 -11.33 7.40
N VAL A 49 7.04 -10.07 7.15
CA VAL A 49 5.64 -9.64 6.99
C VAL A 49 4.98 -10.37 5.81
N LEU A 50 5.65 -10.41 4.66
CA LEU A 50 5.14 -11.08 3.47
C LEU A 50 5.00 -12.59 3.69
N SER A 51 5.93 -13.19 4.42
CA SER A 51 5.84 -14.60 4.84
C SER A 51 4.64 -14.85 5.75
N ALA A 52 4.38 -13.95 6.71
CA ALA A 52 3.21 -14.03 7.59
C ALA A 52 1.88 -13.86 6.83
N LEU A 53 1.84 -12.97 5.83
CA LEU A 53 0.67 -12.80 4.94
C LEU A 53 0.43 -14.01 4.05
N LYS A 54 1.49 -14.66 3.54
CA LYS A 54 1.36 -15.91 2.78
C LYS A 54 0.80 -17.04 3.63
N ALA A 55 1.23 -17.13 4.89
CA ALA A 55 0.73 -18.14 5.82
C ALA A 55 -0.73 -17.89 6.22
N ASN A 56 -1.13 -16.62 6.33
CA ASN A 56 -2.45 -16.19 6.80
C ASN A 56 -2.97 -15.02 5.94
N PRO A 57 -3.53 -15.29 4.74
CA PRO A 57 -3.98 -14.26 3.79
C PRO A 57 -5.00 -13.27 4.36
N GLU A 58 -5.83 -13.70 5.30
CA GLU A 58 -6.85 -12.88 5.98
C GLU A 58 -6.24 -11.70 6.75
N LYS A 59 -4.95 -11.78 7.11
CA LYS A 59 -4.23 -10.67 7.75
C LYS A 59 -4.10 -9.44 6.84
N ILE A 60 -4.39 -9.55 5.55
CA ILE A 60 -4.48 -8.39 4.65
C ILE A 60 -5.51 -7.35 5.14
N GLU A 61 -6.56 -7.78 5.85
CA GLU A 61 -7.55 -6.87 6.46
C GLU A 61 -6.94 -5.95 7.53
N ILE A 62 -5.87 -6.39 8.20
CA ILE A 62 -5.12 -5.57 9.16
C ILE A 62 -4.46 -4.40 8.43
N LEU A 63 -3.98 -4.60 7.19
CA LEU A 63 -3.39 -3.52 6.39
C LEU A 63 -4.44 -2.47 6.03
N ALA A 64 -5.64 -2.89 5.63
CA ALA A 64 -6.75 -1.97 5.35
C ALA A 64 -7.11 -1.15 6.60
N ARG A 65 -7.23 -1.81 7.76
CA ARG A 65 -7.49 -1.14 9.04
C ARG A 65 -6.40 -0.13 9.40
N ASN A 66 -5.13 -0.51 9.27
CA ASN A 66 -4.01 0.39 9.50
C ASN A 66 -4.10 1.65 8.62
N CYS A 67 -4.45 1.49 7.33
CA CYS A 67 -4.62 2.61 6.41
C CYS A 67 -5.70 3.59 6.91
N ASP A 68 -6.85 3.08 7.32
CA ASP A 68 -7.95 3.88 7.85
C ASP A 68 -7.57 4.59 9.17
N GLU A 69 -6.95 3.86 10.12
CA GLU A 69 -6.49 4.40 11.39
C GLU A 69 -5.49 5.54 11.20
N TYR A 70 -4.50 5.36 10.31
CA TYR A 70 -3.49 6.38 10.06
C TYR A 70 -4.08 7.62 9.37
N LYS A 71 -5.06 7.47 8.48
CA LYS A 71 -5.75 8.60 7.83
C LYS A 71 -6.52 9.50 8.80
N GLN A 72 -6.97 8.96 9.93
CA GLN A 72 -7.69 9.73 10.95
C GLN A 72 -6.77 10.60 11.82
N GLN A 73 -5.45 10.45 11.71
CA GLN A 73 -4.51 11.24 12.51
C GLN A 73 -4.51 12.71 12.09
N MET A 74 -4.63 13.62 13.07
CA MET A 74 -4.64 15.07 12.87
C MET A 74 -3.39 15.59 12.13
N HIS A 75 -2.23 14.96 12.35
CA HIS A 75 -0.96 15.37 11.76
C HIS A 75 -0.30 14.24 10.96
N LEU A 76 -0.89 13.92 9.82
CA LEU A 76 -0.33 12.93 8.90
C LEU A 76 0.67 13.56 7.92
N LYS A 77 1.91 13.08 7.92
CA LYS A 77 2.93 13.54 6.97
C LYS A 77 2.51 13.19 5.54
N ARG A 78 2.61 14.15 4.61
CA ARG A 78 2.23 13.98 3.20
C ARG A 78 2.90 12.78 2.52
N GLY A 79 4.16 12.47 2.86
CA GLY A 79 4.87 11.30 2.35
C GLY A 79 4.26 9.97 2.81
N PHE A 80 3.77 9.93 4.05
CA PHE A 80 3.13 8.75 4.62
C PHE A 80 1.70 8.57 4.07
N LEU A 81 0.94 9.67 3.91
CA LEU A 81 -0.34 9.65 3.22
C LEU A 81 -0.21 9.05 1.80
N ARG A 82 0.82 9.44 1.05
CA ARG A 82 1.08 8.85 -0.27
C ARG A 82 1.34 7.34 -0.19
N ALA A 83 2.09 6.88 0.81
CA ALA A 83 2.36 5.46 0.98
C ALA A 83 1.08 4.67 1.30
N ILE A 84 0.18 5.26 2.10
CA ILE A 84 -1.15 4.70 2.36
C ILE A 84 -1.96 4.60 1.06
N GLU A 85 -2.08 5.69 0.30
CA GLU A 85 -2.82 5.69 -0.97
C GLU A 85 -2.29 4.64 -1.97
N ARG A 86 -0.96 4.41 -1.98
CA ARG A 86 -0.34 3.38 -2.82
C ARG A 86 -0.60 1.98 -2.31
N LEU A 87 -0.52 1.75 -1.00
CA LEU A 87 -0.81 0.45 -0.43
C LEU A 87 -2.27 0.05 -0.66
N GLU A 88 -3.22 0.95 -0.45
CA GLU A 88 -4.64 0.71 -0.74
C GLU A 88 -4.86 0.32 -2.20
N TRP A 89 -4.21 1.02 -3.12
CA TRP A 89 -4.28 0.66 -4.54
C TRP A 89 -3.73 -0.76 -4.79
N VAL A 90 -2.57 -1.11 -4.21
CA VAL A 90 -2.00 -2.46 -4.35
C VAL A 90 -2.95 -3.52 -3.78
N ILE A 91 -3.56 -3.28 -2.62
CA ILE A 91 -4.55 -4.19 -2.01
C ILE A 91 -5.75 -4.39 -2.95
N HIS A 92 -6.28 -3.31 -3.54
CA HIS A 92 -7.42 -3.38 -4.45
C HIS A 92 -7.09 -4.03 -5.82
N ALA A 93 -5.88 -3.81 -6.34
CA ALA A 93 -5.46 -4.32 -7.63
C ALA A 93 -4.96 -5.78 -7.59
N SER A 94 -4.57 -6.27 -6.40
CA SER A 94 -4.09 -7.64 -6.21
C SER A 94 -5.26 -8.61 -6.10
N LYS A 95 -5.22 -9.69 -6.89
CA LYS A 95 -6.22 -10.78 -6.83
C LYS A 95 -5.95 -11.77 -5.70
N ASP A 96 -4.68 -11.91 -5.33
CA ASP A 96 -4.17 -12.86 -4.33
C ASP A 96 -2.92 -12.28 -3.63
N ILE A 97 -2.47 -12.98 -2.58
CA ILE A 97 -1.29 -12.56 -1.80
C ILE A 97 0.01 -12.64 -2.60
N GLU A 98 0.10 -13.53 -3.58
CA GLU A 98 1.30 -13.67 -4.42
C GLU A 98 1.49 -12.46 -5.34
N GLN A 99 0.40 -11.94 -5.90
CA GLN A 99 0.40 -10.71 -6.66
C GLN A 99 0.70 -9.50 -5.78
N PHE A 100 0.11 -9.44 -4.59
CA PHE A 100 0.41 -8.41 -3.60
C PHE A 100 1.91 -8.39 -3.26
N GLU A 101 2.49 -9.56 -2.94
CA GLU A 101 3.92 -9.69 -2.64
C GLU A 101 4.79 -9.20 -3.80
N LYS A 102 4.49 -9.62 -5.04
CA LYS A 102 5.21 -9.16 -6.23
C LYS A 102 5.18 -7.64 -6.35
N SER A 103 4.02 -7.02 -6.12
CA SER A 103 3.88 -5.55 -6.13
C SER A 103 4.66 -4.89 -4.99
N ILE A 104 4.67 -5.46 -3.79
CA ILE A 104 5.43 -4.93 -2.66
C ILE A 104 6.94 -5.07 -2.87
N LEU A 105 7.41 -6.10 -3.57
CA LEU A 105 8.84 -6.35 -3.83
C LEU A 105 9.34 -5.76 -5.15
N ALA A 106 8.45 -5.24 -6.00
CA ALA A 106 8.83 -4.62 -7.25
C ALA A 106 9.86 -3.50 -7.04
N ASP A 107 10.88 -3.44 -7.90
CA ASP A 107 11.85 -2.34 -7.92
C ASP A 107 11.32 -1.13 -8.69
N ASP A 108 10.04 -0.84 -8.46
CA ASP A 108 9.32 0.31 -8.99
C ASP A 108 9.06 1.34 -7.88
N TYR A 109 8.50 2.48 -8.29
CA TYR A 109 8.20 3.55 -7.36
C TYR A 109 7.18 3.14 -6.28
N ILE A 110 6.20 2.31 -6.64
CA ILE A 110 5.12 1.92 -5.73
C ILE A 110 5.70 1.04 -4.62
N GLY A 111 6.42 -0.02 -4.98
CA GLY A 111 7.11 -0.89 -4.06
C GLY A 111 8.11 -0.12 -3.19
N GLU A 112 8.93 0.76 -3.79
CA GLU A 112 9.91 1.57 -3.03
C GLU A 112 9.24 2.46 -1.98
N VAL A 113 8.13 3.13 -2.34
CA VAL A 113 7.40 3.99 -1.42
C VAL A 113 6.80 3.19 -0.27
N ILE A 114 6.14 2.07 -0.55
CA ILE A 114 5.48 1.28 0.49
C ILE A 114 6.53 0.70 1.45
N ARG A 115 7.62 0.12 0.93
CA ARG A 115 8.71 -0.47 1.74
C ARG A 115 9.40 0.55 2.66
N ARG A 116 9.38 1.84 2.32
CA ARG A 116 9.94 2.92 3.16
C ARG A 116 9.15 3.15 4.45
N TYR A 117 7.92 2.65 4.56
CA TYR A 117 7.04 2.89 5.71
C TYR A 117 6.60 1.57 6.36
N PRO A 118 7.49 0.90 7.12
CA PRO A 118 7.19 -0.40 7.73
C PRO A 118 6.01 -0.38 8.71
N LEU A 119 5.66 0.80 9.27
CA LEU A 119 4.48 0.99 10.12
C LEU A 119 3.17 0.58 9.44
N LEU A 120 3.08 0.62 8.11
CA LEU A 120 1.91 0.14 7.37
C LEU A 120 1.58 -1.33 7.68
N PHE A 121 2.60 -2.11 8.04
CA PHE A 121 2.49 -3.56 8.29
C PHE A 121 2.41 -3.91 9.78
N LYS A 122 2.11 -2.93 10.63
CA LYS A 122 1.95 -3.14 12.08
C LYS A 122 0.90 -4.22 12.35
N GLY A 123 1.21 -5.16 13.25
CA GLY A 123 0.29 -6.21 13.69
C GLY A 123 0.22 -7.45 12.81
N ILE A 124 0.89 -7.49 11.65
CA ILE A 124 0.85 -8.65 10.75
C ILE A 124 1.60 -9.86 11.30
N LYS A 125 2.74 -9.64 11.96
CA LYS A 125 3.56 -10.70 12.56
C LYS A 125 3.04 -11.19 13.92
N SER A 126 2.05 -10.50 14.48
CA SER A 126 1.46 -10.81 15.78
C SER A 126 0.44 -11.94 15.70
#